data_AF-A0AAV0X557-F1
#
_entry.id   AF-A0AAV0X557-F1
#
_cell.length_a   1.000
_cell.length_b   1.000
_cell.length_c   1.000
_cell.angle_alpha   90.00
_cell.angle_beta   90.00
_cell.angle_gamma   90.00
#
_symmetry.space_group_name_H-M   'P 1'
#
loop_
_entity.id
_entity.type
_entity.pdbx_description
1 polymer ?
#
loop_
_entity_poly.entity_id
_entity_poly.type
_entity_poly.pdbx_seq_one_letter_code
_entity_poly.pdbx_strand_id
1 'polypeptide(L)' 'MEVYTKAPTDYKIENVNISSSEGPKTEKHIIIDLLTENNTSKSIRMSVLQLNNLRHNVANLLKHTNRLKTKLQQN' A
#
# COMPACT_ATOMS: atom_id res chain seq x y z
N MET A 1 -6.74 9.82 13.73
CA MET A 1 -6.14 8.76 12.89
C MET A 1 -7.07 8.57 11.71
N GLU A 2 -6.60 8.73 10.47
CA GLU A 2 -7.44 8.52 9.28
C GLU A 2 -7.50 7.02 8.98
N VAL A 3 -8.71 6.49 8.79
CA VAL A 3 -8.94 5.08 8.48
C VAL A 3 -9.44 4.99 7.04
N TYR A 4 -8.85 4.08 6.27
CA TYR A 4 -9.23 3.82 4.88
C TYR A 4 -10.18 2.62 4.88
N THR A 5 -11.41 2.82 4.44
CA THR A 5 -12.51 1.85 4.65
C THR A 5 -12.91 1.07 3.40
N LYS A 6 -12.44 1.49 2.21
CA LYS A 6 -12.81 0.86 0.95
C LYS A 6 -11.58 0.44 0.16
N ALA A 7 -11.77 -0.57 -0.69
CA ALA A 7 -10.77 -0.94 -1.68
C ALA A 7 -10.42 0.29 -2.56
N PRO A 8 -9.18 0.39 -3.06
CA PRO A 8 -8.80 1.45 -3.98
C PRO A 8 -9.81 1.57 -5.12
N THR A 9 -10.25 2.79 -5.40
CA THR A 9 -11.21 3.04 -6.47
C THR A 9 -10.53 3.14 -7.83
N ASP A 10 -9.26 3.55 -7.85
CA ASP A 10 -8.44 3.66 -9.05
C ASP A 10 -6.94 3.61 -8.72
N TYR A 11 -6.11 3.36 -9.74
CA TYR A 11 -4.66 3.53 -9.66
C TYR A 11 -4.07 3.98 -11.00
N LYS A 12 -2.99 4.75 -10.92
CA LYS A 12 -2.17 5.12 -12.10
C LYS A 12 -0.69 4.89 -11.84
N ILE A 13 0.07 4.70 -12.92
CA ILE A 13 1.52 4.52 -12.88
C ILE A 13 2.17 5.72 -13.58
N GLU A 14 3.13 6.35 -12.91
CA GLU A 14 3.86 7.50 -13.43
C GLU A 14 5.36 7.28 -13.34
N ASN A 15 6.08 7.85 -14.31
CA ASN A 15 7.53 7.96 -14.26
C ASN A 15 7.90 9.22 -13.47
N VAL A 16 8.83 9.06 -12.51
CA VAL A 16 9.20 10.09 -11.56
C VAL A 16 10.70 10.28 -11.63
N ASN A 17 11.13 11.50 -11.91
CA ASN A 17 12.55 11.82 -11.83
C ASN A 17 12.93 12.01 -10.38
N ILE A 18 13.86 11.20 -9.92
CA ILE A 18 14.42 11.23 -8.58
C ILE A 18 15.91 11.61 -8.66
N SER A 19 16.36 12.44 -7.72
CA SER A 19 17.77 12.75 -7.59
C SER A 19 18.45 11.62 -6.82
N SER A 20 19.51 11.03 -7.40
CA SER A 20 20.34 10.03 -6.73
C SER A 20 21.81 10.45 -6.73
N SER A 21 22.64 9.84 -5.89
CA SER A 21 24.09 10.08 -5.83
C SER A 21 24.81 9.76 -7.15
N GLU A 22 24.20 8.93 -8.00
CA GLU A 22 24.72 8.54 -9.32
C GLU A 22 24.15 9.41 -10.46
N GLY A 23 23.40 10.47 -10.12
CA GLY A 23 22.72 11.34 -11.07
C GLY A 23 21.19 11.18 -11.05
N PRO A 24 20.47 11.94 -11.89
CA PRO A 24 19.02 11.84 -12.01
C PRO A 24 18.63 10.45 -12.54
N LYS A 25 17.69 9.79 -11.86
CA LYS A 25 17.12 8.51 -12.27
C LYS A 25 15.62 8.66 -12.46
N THR A 26 15.05 7.87 -13.36
CA THR A 26 13.60 7.80 -13.53
C THR A 26 13.10 6.52 -12.88
N GLU A 27 12.24 6.67 -11.87
CA GLU A 27 11.59 5.56 -11.19
C GLU A 27 10.10 5.50 -11.52
N LYS A 28 9.55 4.28 -11.60
CA LYS A 28 8.10 4.08 -11.68
C LYS A 28 7.50 4.21 -10.30
N HIS A 29 6.48 5.04 -10.19
CA HIS A 29 5.67 5.15 -8.99
C HIS A 29 4.23 4.75 -9.32
N ILE A 30 3.59 4.09 -8.37
CA ILE A 30 2.15 3.88 -8.38
C ILE A 30 1.50 4.98 -7.55
N ILE A 31 0.40 5.52 -8.04
CA ILE A 31 -0.48 6.42 -7.30
C ILE A 31 -1.79 5.68 -7.14
N ILE A 32 -2.20 5.48 -5.90
CA ILE A 32 -3.40 4.74 -5.53
C ILE A 32 -4.38 5.73 -4.90
N ASP A 33 -5.58 5.80 -5.44
CA ASP A 33 -6.65 6.63 -4.89
C ASP A 33 -7.48 5.81 -3.89
N LEU A 34 -7.50 6.29 -2.65
CA LEU A 34 -8.19 5.65 -1.54
C LEU A 34 -9.34 6.55 -1.07
N LEU A 35 -10.51 5.94 -0.85
CA LEU A 35 -11.61 6.61 -0.18
C LEU A 35 -11.42 6.50 1.34
N THR A 36 -11.48 7.64 2.02
CA THR A 36 -11.52 7.71 3.48
C THR A 36 -12.96 7.51 3.99
N GLU A 37 -13.11 7.31 5.30
CA GLU A 37 -14.44 7.18 5.95
C GLU A 37 -15.35 8.40 5.72
N ASN A 38 -14.75 9.57 5.50
CA ASN A 38 -15.48 10.82 5.28
C ASN A 38 -15.91 11.02 3.82
N ASN A 39 -15.86 9.96 2.99
CA ASN A 39 -16.09 10.02 1.53
C ASN A 39 -15.15 11.00 0.79
N THR A 40 -13.99 11.33 1.36
CA THR A 40 -12.96 12.10 0.65
C THR A 40 -11.98 11.14 -0.02
N SER A 41 -11.53 11.49 -1.22
CA SER A 41 -10.49 10.73 -1.92
C SER A 41 -9.11 11.26 -1.53
N LYS A 42 -8.16 10.35 -1.29
CA LYS A 42 -6.74 10.66 -1.08
C LYS A 42 -5.86 9.82 -1.99
N SER A 43 -4.94 10.48 -2.68
CA SER A 43 -3.94 9.83 -3.51
C SER A 43 -2.68 9.53 -2.70
N ILE A 44 -2.29 8.26 -2.65
CA ILE A 44 -1.01 7.83 -2.06
C ILE A 44 -0.05 7.48 -3.18
N ARG A 45 1.10 8.15 -3.21
CA ARG A 45 2.19 7.86 -4.14
C ARG A 45 3.21 6.94 -3.48
N MET A 46 3.54 5.83 -4.13
CA MET A 46 4.54 4.87 -3.65
C MET A 46 5.49 4.47 -4.78
N SER A 47 6.77 4.28 -4.45
CA SER A 47 7.70 3.61 -5.35
C SER A 47 7.37 2.11 -5.45
N VAL A 48 7.88 1.44 -6.49
CA VAL A 48 7.72 -0.02 -6.66
C VAL A 48 8.27 -0.78 -5.45
N LEU A 49 9.38 -0.33 -4.86
CA LEU A 49 9.95 -0.95 -3.66
C LEU A 49 9.00 -0.84 -2.46
N GLN A 50 8.44 0.35 -2.23
CA GLN A 50 7.47 0.58 -1.16
C GLN A 50 6.22 -0.29 -1.34
N LEU A 51 5.71 -0.40 -2.57
CA LEU A 51 4.58 -1.27 -2.88
C LEU A 51 4.87 -2.76 -2.59
N ASN A 52 6.06 -3.24 -2.99
CA ASN A 52 6.47 -4.62 -2.73
C ASN A 52 6.57 -4.92 -1.23
N ASN A 53 7.13 -3.98 -0.46
CA ASN A 53 7.23 -4.10 1.00
C ASN A 53 5.83 -4.11 1.64
N LEU A 54 4.93 -3.24 1.18
CA LEU A 54 3.54 -3.22 1.66
C LEU A 54 2.84 -4.56 1.39
N ARG A 55 2.96 -5.10 0.17
CA ARG A 55 2.40 -6.41 -0.20
C ARG A 55 2.91 -7.51 0.74
N HIS A 56 4.21 -7.53 1.02
CA HIS A 56 4.80 -8.51 1.94
C HIS A 56 4.26 -8.38 3.37
N ASN A 57 4.18 -7.15 3.88
CA ASN A 57 3.67 -6.88 5.23
C ASN A 57 2.20 -7.28 5.37
N VAL A 58 1.36 -6.98 4.37
CA VAL A 58 -0.06 -7.37 4.35
C VAL A 58 -0.21 -8.89 4.33
N ALA A 59 0.60 -9.60 3.53
CA ALA A 59 0.58 -11.06 3.49
C ALA A 59 0.97 -11.69 4.83
N ASN A 60 1.99 -11.14 5.50
CA ASN A 60 2.41 -11.59 6.83
C ASN A 60 1.33 -11.32 7.88
N LEU A 61 0.70 -10.14 7.84
CA LEU A 61 -0.39 -9.81 8.74
C LEU A 61 -1.56 -10.79 8.57
N LEU A 62 -1.98 -11.04 7.33
CA LEU A 62 -3.04 -12.01 7.02
C LEU A 62 -2.70 -13.41 7.55
N LYS A 63 -1.46 -13.85 7.36
CA LYS A 63 -0.96 -15.14 7.88
C LYS A 63 -1.05 -15.21 9.41
N HIS A 64 -0.66 -14.15 10.11
CA HIS A 64 -0.73 -14.10 11.57
C HIS A 64 -2.18 -14.06 12.06
N THR A 65 -3.06 -13.27 11.44
CA THR A 65 -4.48 -13.22 11.79
C THR A 65 -5.17 -14.56 11.59
N ASN A 66 -4.89 -15.27 10.49
CA ASN A 66 -5.44 -16.60 10.24
C ASN A 66 -4.98 -17.61 11.29
N ARG A 67 -3.70 -17.60 11.66
CA ARG A 67 -3.17 -18.45 12.74
C ARG A 67 -3.86 -18.16 14.08
N LEU A 68 -4.07 -16.89 14.42
CA LEU A 68 -4.78 -16.51 15.63
C LEU A 68 -6.22 -17.02 15.62
N LYS A 69 -6.94 -16.84 14.51
CA LYS A 69 -8.30 -17.36 14.31
C LYS A 69 -8.36 -18.88 14.54
N THR A 70 -7.44 -19.64 13.94
CA THR A 70 -7.40 -21.10 14.13
C THR A 70 -7.18 -21.48 15.59
N LYS A 71 -6.27 -20.81 16.31
CA LYS A 71 -6.04 -21.06 17.74
C LYS A 71 -7.27 -20.78 18.60
N LEU A 72 -8.01 -19.71 18.29
CA LEU A 72 -9.24 -19.36 19.01
C LEU A 72 -10.39 -20.35 18.79
N GLN A 73 -10.40 -21.08 17.67
CA GLN A 73 -11.43 -22.09 17.37
C GLN A 73 -11.12 -23.47 17.99
N GLN A 74 -9.91 -23.65 18.52
CA GLN A 74 -9.44 -24.90 19.13
C GLN A 74 -9.55 -24.88 20.67
N ASN A 75 -9.92 -23.74 21.25
CA ASN A 75 -10.23 -23.55 22.67
C ASN A 75 -11.73 -23.40 22.86
#